data_AF-A0A7R6WK70-F1
#
_entry.id   AF-A0A7R6WK70-F1
#
_cell.length_a   1.000
_cell.length_b   1.000
_cell.length_c   1.000
_cell.angle_alpha   90.00
_cell.angle_beta   90.00
_cell.angle_gamma   90.00
#
_symmetry.space_group_name_H-M   'P 1'
#
loop_
_entity.id
_entity.type
_entity.pdbx_description
1 polymer ?
#
loop_
_entity_poly.entity_id
_entity_poly.type
_entity_poly.pdbx_seq_one_letter_code
_entity_poly.pdbx_strand_id
1 'polypeptide(L)'
;MGSIVNMSTLGGARERPGIDAVRVMGTPRSGTNLAKHLIERYLEIPVVFDQGFWKHGIFPALMSGREVDHGGLPIVVMSKDPVTQILSWFRLARNDTIFKPNGNLGSFLEQPFEVRQDFTEPKRMEYRFRSPADYWNQFYFAMDALRRTGAPVHFMCYEQLVSSAATSLYLISDFLGFARPFDVRSVVEIPRHTLDASNDFDQVAGTTGERTAFDPARAELASALARIGWRNASTILRGIDDDVLDATGRAGFREVCREAVGPAAMLRSLVGFW
;
A
#
# COMPACT_ATOMS: atom_id res chain seq x y z
N MET A 1 -21.67 -1.35 62.58
CA MET A 1 -22.12 -2.01 61.33
C MET A 1 -21.50 -1.26 60.17
N GLY A 2 -20.36 -1.74 59.66
CA GLY A 2 -19.68 -1.17 58.49
C GLY A 2 -20.10 -1.94 57.25
N SER A 3 -20.59 -1.23 56.22
CA SER A 3 -20.96 -1.81 54.94
C SER A 3 -19.72 -1.86 54.04
N ILE A 4 -19.30 -3.07 53.68
CA ILE A 4 -18.24 -3.33 52.71
C ILE A 4 -18.80 -3.04 51.32
N VAL A 5 -18.28 -2.01 50.66
CA VAL A 5 -18.56 -1.74 49.25
C VAL A 5 -17.74 -2.72 48.42
N ASN A 6 -18.42 -3.65 47.75
CA ASN A 6 -17.79 -4.62 46.88
C ASN A 6 -17.35 -3.94 45.56
N MET A 7 -16.07 -3.57 45.48
CA MET A 7 -15.41 -2.96 44.30
C MET A 7 -15.03 -4.00 43.23
N SER A 8 -15.88 -4.98 42.94
CA SER A 8 -15.60 -6.02 41.94
C SER A 8 -16.60 -6.03 40.78
N THR A 9 -16.83 -4.86 40.16
CA THR A 9 -17.50 -4.76 38.85
C THR A 9 -17.05 -3.52 38.05
N LEU A 10 -15.74 -3.27 38.01
CA LEU A 10 -15.12 -2.37 37.02
C LEU A 10 -14.26 -3.19 36.05
N GLY A 11 -14.96 -4.00 35.27
CA GLY A 11 -14.39 -4.82 34.21
C GLY A 11 -15.46 -5.06 33.17
N GLY A 12 -16.16 -3.99 32.75
CA GLY A 12 -16.98 -4.05 31.56
C GLY A 12 -16.07 -4.39 30.39
N ALA A 13 -16.08 -5.66 29.98
CA ALA A 13 -15.62 -6.04 28.66
C ALA A 13 -16.38 -5.14 27.69
N ARG A 14 -15.70 -4.14 27.12
CA ARG A 14 -16.22 -3.45 25.95
C ARG A 14 -16.35 -4.54 24.88
N GLU A 15 -17.56 -5.07 24.70
CA GLU A 15 -17.96 -5.68 23.45
C GLU A 15 -17.61 -4.65 22.38
N ARG A 16 -16.55 -4.92 21.61
CA ARG A 16 -16.24 -4.11 20.45
C ARG A 16 -17.41 -4.33 19.48
N PRO A 17 -18.06 -3.26 18.98
CA PRO A 17 -19.00 -3.42 17.87
C PRO A 17 -18.29 -4.20 16.76
N GLY A 18 -19.02 -5.14 16.15
CA GLY A 18 -18.49 -5.92 15.03
C GLY A 18 -17.86 -5.00 13.99
N ILE A 19 -16.72 -5.40 13.44
CA ILE A 19 -16.11 -4.63 12.35
C ILE A 19 -16.94 -4.88 11.10
N ASP A 20 -17.75 -3.89 10.74
CA ASP A 20 -18.67 -3.98 9.59
C ASP A 20 -17.94 -3.96 8.24
N ALA A 21 -16.76 -3.32 8.19
CA ALA A 21 -15.90 -3.25 7.02
C ALA A 21 -14.47 -2.86 7.39
N VAL A 22 -13.53 -3.05 6.46
CA VAL A 22 -12.17 -2.53 6.55
C VAL A 22 -11.84 -1.68 5.33
N ARG A 23 -11.13 -0.57 5.53
CA ARG A 23 -10.63 0.25 4.42
C ARG A 23 -9.27 -0.26 3.98
N VAL A 24 -9.09 -0.48 2.68
CA VAL A 24 -7.76 -0.76 2.12
C VAL A 24 -7.26 0.46 1.36
N MET A 25 -6.08 0.93 1.71
CA MET A 25 -5.41 2.06 1.05
C MET A 25 -4.04 1.67 0.54
N GLY A 26 -3.46 2.51 -0.32
CA GLY A 26 -2.11 2.35 -0.80
C GLY A 26 -1.90 3.18 -2.06
N THR A 27 -0.66 3.44 -2.44
CA THR A 27 -0.39 4.09 -3.72
C THR A 27 -0.83 3.21 -4.92
N PRO A 28 -1.07 3.75 -6.12
CA PRO A 28 -1.44 2.94 -7.28
C PRO A 28 -0.48 1.77 -7.48
N ARG A 29 -0.97 0.58 -7.83
CA ARG A 29 -0.13 -0.63 -8.06
C ARG A 29 0.60 -1.18 -6.81
N SER A 30 0.19 -0.83 -5.59
CA SER A 30 0.76 -1.40 -4.35
C SER A 30 0.14 -2.73 -3.91
N GLY A 31 -0.80 -3.28 -4.69
CA GLY A 31 -1.45 -4.56 -4.37
C GLY A 31 -2.76 -4.45 -3.58
N THR A 32 -3.36 -3.25 -3.50
CA THR A 32 -4.67 -3.01 -2.87
C THR A 32 -5.77 -3.98 -3.34
N ASN A 33 -5.82 -4.33 -4.64
CA ASN A 33 -6.82 -5.26 -5.16
C ASN A 33 -6.57 -6.70 -4.71
N LEU A 34 -5.29 -7.11 -4.60
CA LEU A 34 -4.94 -8.43 -4.05
C LEU A 34 -5.32 -8.51 -2.57
N ALA A 35 -5.01 -7.46 -1.80
CA ALA A 35 -5.41 -7.38 -0.39
C ALA A 35 -6.93 -7.44 -0.22
N LYS A 36 -7.68 -6.65 -1.00
CA LYS A 36 -9.16 -6.72 -1.03
C LYS A 36 -9.65 -8.15 -1.26
N HIS A 37 -9.18 -8.78 -2.33
CA HIS A 37 -9.59 -10.15 -2.68
C HIS A 37 -9.31 -11.15 -1.55
N LEU A 38 -8.11 -11.11 -0.95
CA LEU A 38 -7.73 -12.05 0.09
C LEU A 38 -8.49 -11.79 1.39
N ILE A 39 -8.65 -10.53 1.80
CA ILE A 39 -9.41 -10.17 3.01
C ILE A 39 -10.87 -10.60 2.87
N GLU A 40 -11.54 -10.25 1.77
CA GLU A 40 -12.95 -10.61 1.55
C GLU A 40 -13.14 -12.11 1.47
N ARG A 41 -12.22 -12.83 0.81
CA ARG A 41 -12.32 -14.28 0.64
C ARG A 41 -12.03 -15.08 1.90
N TYR A 42 -11.07 -14.66 2.72
CA TYR A 42 -10.55 -15.47 3.82
C TYR A 42 -10.89 -14.95 5.21
N LEU A 43 -11.15 -13.65 5.36
CA LEU A 43 -11.62 -13.05 6.63
C LEU A 43 -13.12 -12.76 6.61
N GLU A 44 -13.77 -12.86 5.44
CA GLU A 44 -15.21 -12.66 5.24
C GLU A 44 -15.70 -11.27 5.69
N ILE A 45 -14.82 -10.26 5.61
CA ILE A 45 -15.14 -8.85 5.91
C ILE A 45 -15.21 -8.06 4.61
N PRO A 46 -16.24 -7.21 4.42
CA PRO A 46 -16.29 -6.26 3.32
C PRO A 46 -15.07 -5.31 3.30
N VAL A 47 -14.50 -5.11 2.12
CA VAL A 47 -13.41 -4.14 1.92
C VAL A 47 -13.88 -2.95 1.11
N VAL A 48 -13.65 -1.76 1.63
CA VAL A 48 -13.92 -0.48 0.95
C VAL A 48 -12.61 0.23 0.59
N PHE A 49 -12.66 1.08 -0.42
CA PHE A 49 -11.52 1.81 -0.97
C PHE A 49 -11.63 3.32 -0.76
N ASP A 50 -12.72 3.92 -1.23
CA ASP A 50 -12.92 5.35 -1.42
C ASP A 50 -14.04 5.93 -0.52
N GLN A 51 -14.59 5.15 0.42
CA GLN A 51 -15.50 5.65 1.44
C GLN A 51 -14.80 6.70 2.31
N GLY A 52 -15.06 7.99 2.06
CA GLY A 52 -14.56 9.15 2.82
C GLY A 52 -13.50 9.97 2.05
N PHE A 53 -12.51 9.33 1.45
CA PHE A 53 -11.45 10.00 0.68
C PHE A 53 -10.87 9.03 -0.36
N TRP A 54 -10.20 9.57 -1.38
CA TRP A 54 -9.60 8.78 -2.46
C TRP A 54 -8.45 7.89 -1.96
N LYS A 55 -8.49 6.59 -2.25
CA LYS A 55 -7.52 5.59 -1.75
C LYS A 55 -6.05 5.84 -2.10
N HIS A 56 -5.80 6.61 -3.17
CA HIS A 56 -4.46 6.97 -3.66
C HIS A 56 -4.07 8.42 -3.36
N GLY A 57 -5.01 9.22 -2.82
CA GLY A 57 -4.76 10.60 -2.44
C GLY A 57 -3.98 10.69 -1.13
N ILE A 58 -3.28 11.81 -0.93
CA ILE A 58 -2.77 12.15 0.39
C ILE A 58 -3.96 12.43 1.29
N PHE A 59 -4.00 11.78 2.46
CA PHE A 59 -5.09 11.92 3.42
C PHE A 59 -5.29 13.39 3.78
N PRO A 60 -6.45 14.00 3.43
CA PRO A 60 -6.75 15.35 3.89
C PRO A 60 -7.04 15.26 5.39
N ALA A 61 -6.41 16.10 6.21
CA ALA A 61 -6.79 16.26 7.61
C ALA A 61 -8.19 16.88 7.67
N LEU A 62 -9.24 16.04 7.61
CA LEU A 62 -10.62 16.46 7.77
C LEU A 62 -10.84 16.80 9.25
N MET A 63 -11.10 18.08 9.51
CA MET A 63 -11.30 18.60 10.87
C MET A 63 -12.79 18.62 11.18
N SER A 64 -13.25 17.71 12.05
CA SER A 64 -14.59 17.77 12.64
C SER A 64 -14.45 18.19 14.10
N GLY A 65 -14.87 19.40 14.47
CA GLY A 65 -14.88 19.82 15.87
C GLY A 65 -13.52 19.80 16.59
N ARG A 66 -12.40 19.81 15.85
CA ARG A 66 -10.98 19.65 16.25
C ARG A 66 -10.43 18.22 16.30
N GLU A 67 -11.24 17.21 16.03
CA GLU A 67 -10.77 15.84 15.86
C GLU A 67 -10.51 15.53 14.38
N VAL A 68 -9.48 14.72 14.14
CA VAL A 68 -9.18 14.20 12.79
C VAL A 68 -10.20 13.11 12.50
N ASP A 69 -11.10 13.37 11.56
CA ASP A 69 -12.03 12.35 11.08
C ASP A 69 -11.34 11.46 10.05
N HIS A 70 -11.25 10.16 10.36
CA HIS A 70 -10.71 9.13 9.49
C HIS A 70 -11.80 8.17 8.96
N GLY A 71 -13.06 8.59 9.01
CA GLY A 71 -14.21 7.86 8.46
C GLY A 71 -14.54 6.55 9.18
N GLY A 72 -14.19 6.44 10.47
CA GLY A 72 -14.68 5.40 11.39
C GLY A 72 -14.23 3.94 11.17
N LEU A 73 -13.52 3.63 10.08
CA LEU A 73 -13.10 2.26 9.75
C LEU A 73 -11.61 2.00 10.07
N PRO A 74 -11.23 0.76 10.46
CA PRO A 74 -9.83 0.35 10.46
C PRO A 74 -9.25 0.39 9.05
N ILE A 75 -7.98 0.77 8.93
CA ILE A 75 -7.30 0.99 7.65
C ILE A 75 -6.12 0.04 7.51
N VAL A 76 -6.15 -0.79 6.47
CA VAL A 76 -4.99 -1.58 6.02
C VAL A 76 -4.31 -0.84 4.88
N VAL A 77 -3.05 -0.47 5.06
CA VAL A 77 -2.25 0.29 4.09
C VAL A 77 -1.29 -0.64 3.39
N MET A 78 -1.59 -0.96 2.14
CA MET A 78 -0.72 -1.71 1.26
C MET A 78 0.46 -0.84 0.81
N SER A 79 1.64 -1.23 1.25
CA SER A 79 2.90 -0.60 0.87
C SER A 79 3.73 -1.57 0.05
N LYS A 80 4.30 -1.07 -1.05
CA LYS A 80 5.22 -1.81 -1.93
C LYS A 80 6.57 -1.10 -1.93
N ASP A 81 7.65 -1.87 -2.04
CA ASP A 81 8.99 -1.28 -1.99
C ASP A 81 9.17 -0.21 -3.08
N PRO A 82 9.87 0.89 -2.78
CA PRO A 82 9.88 2.05 -3.67
C PRO A 82 10.49 1.76 -5.05
N VAL A 83 11.42 0.80 -5.15
CA VAL A 83 12.04 0.46 -6.44
C VAL A 83 11.06 -0.28 -7.34
N THR A 84 10.42 -1.34 -6.85
CA THR A 84 9.44 -2.10 -7.63
C THR A 84 8.16 -1.28 -7.87
N GLN A 85 7.77 -0.42 -6.92
CA GLN A 85 6.60 0.45 -6.98
C GLN A 85 6.76 1.53 -8.05
N ILE A 86 7.86 2.28 -8.04
CA ILE A 86 8.11 3.36 -9.02
C ILE A 86 8.33 2.79 -10.42
N LEU A 87 8.99 1.64 -10.56
CA LEU A 87 9.08 0.93 -11.84
C LEU A 87 7.68 0.56 -12.38
N SER A 88 6.78 0.16 -11.49
CA SER A 88 5.39 -0.15 -11.85
C SER A 88 4.63 1.10 -12.29
N TRP A 89 4.88 2.26 -11.67
CA TRP A 89 4.30 3.54 -12.08
C TRP A 89 4.82 4.03 -13.42
N PHE A 90 6.13 3.90 -13.69
CA PHE A 90 6.70 4.27 -14.99
C PHE A 90 6.03 3.48 -16.14
N ARG A 91 5.73 2.19 -15.91
CA ARG A 91 4.99 1.38 -16.88
C ARG A 91 3.54 1.83 -17.02
N LEU A 92 2.87 2.14 -15.90
CA LEU A 92 1.48 2.60 -15.91
C LEU A 92 1.33 3.96 -16.61
N ALA A 93 2.28 4.88 -16.42
CA ALA A 93 2.28 6.21 -17.01
C ALA A 93 2.24 6.20 -18.55
N ARG A 94 2.64 5.09 -19.19
CA ARG A 94 2.56 4.93 -20.64
C ARG A 94 1.12 4.86 -21.17
N ASN A 95 0.17 4.57 -20.30
CA ASN A 95 -1.24 4.45 -20.66
C ASN A 95 -1.99 5.79 -20.53
N ASP A 96 -1.33 6.86 -20.08
CA ASP A 96 -1.90 8.20 -19.83
C ASP A 96 -3.20 8.18 -19.00
N THR A 97 -3.21 7.35 -17.94
CA THR A 97 -4.33 7.24 -17.01
C THR A 97 -4.10 8.12 -15.78
N ILE A 98 -3.72 7.50 -14.66
CA ILE A 98 -3.49 8.12 -13.36
C ILE A 98 -2.23 9.00 -13.38
N PHE A 99 -1.22 8.63 -14.17
CA PHE A 99 0.04 9.35 -14.28
C PHE A 99 0.25 9.86 -15.70
N LYS A 100 0.79 11.07 -15.84
CA LYS A 100 1.19 11.60 -17.14
C LYS A 100 2.40 10.83 -17.71
N PRO A 101 2.44 10.57 -19.03
CA PRO A 101 3.64 10.06 -19.68
C PRO A 101 4.79 11.05 -19.56
N ASN A 102 5.97 10.60 -19.09
CA ASN A 102 7.18 11.44 -18.96
C ASN A 102 8.36 10.94 -19.81
N GLY A 103 8.06 10.37 -20.98
CA GLY A 103 9.09 9.89 -21.91
C GLY A 103 9.86 8.67 -21.40
N ASN A 104 11.13 8.85 -21.06
CA ASN A 104 12.02 7.78 -20.60
C ASN A 104 12.08 7.69 -19.06
N LEU A 105 12.69 6.61 -18.56
CA LEU A 105 12.76 6.34 -17.11
C LEU A 105 13.54 7.42 -16.35
N GLY A 106 14.65 7.92 -16.87
CA GLY A 106 15.44 8.96 -16.20
C GLY A 106 14.62 10.25 -16.01
N SER A 107 13.98 10.71 -17.08
CA SER A 107 13.07 11.87 -17.04
C SER A 107 11.90 11.64 -16.09
N PHE A 108 11.31 10.44 -16.08
CA PHE A 108 10.24 10.09 -15.15
C PHE A 108 10.65 10.20 -13.66
N LEU A 109 11.90 9.88 -13.33
CA LEU A 109 12.41 9.93 -11.95
C LEU A 109 12.75 11.35 -11.47
N GLU A 110 13.09 12.25 -12.38
CA GLU A 110 13.62 13.57 -12.04
C GLU A 110 12.61 14.71 -12.26
N GLN A 111 11.62 14.50 -13.12
CA GLN A 111 10.60 15.51 -13.39
C GLN A 111 9.49 15.52 -12.34
N PRO A 112 8.78 16.65 -12.22
CA PRO A 112 7.58 16.76 -11.41
C PRO A 112 6.60 15.62 -11.72
N PHE A 113 6.07 15.01 -10.66
CA PHE A 113 5.22 13.84 -10.76
C PHE A 113 3.79 14.23 -10.46
N GLU A 114 2.90 13.94 -11.41
CA GLU A 114 1.49 14.32 -11.31
C GLU A 114 0.61 13.09 -11.20
N VAL A 115 -0.32 13.15 -10.24
CA VAL A 115 -1.21 12.04 -9.87
C VAL A 115 -2.63 12.53 -9.99
N ARG A 116 -3.35 11.97 -10.97
CA ARG A 116 -4.75 12.31 -11.30
C ARG A 116 -5.70 11.34 -10.63
N GLN A 117 -6.84 11.82 -10.15
CA GLN A 117 -7.93 10.94 -9.76
C GLN A 117 -8.39 10.06 -10.93
N ASP A 118 -8.67 8.79 -10.63
CA ASP A 118 -9.02 7.73 -11.59
C ASP A 118 -10.49 7.79 -12.06
N PHE A 119 -11.17 8.92 -11.86
CA PHE A 119 -12.55 9.10 -12.33
C PHE A 119 -12.55 9.44 -13.82
N THR A 120 -13.48 8.88 -14.60
CA THR A 120 -13.57 9.13 -16.05
C THR A 120 -14.24 10.47 -16.39
N GLU A 121 -14.88 11.13 -15.44
CA GLU A 121 -15.68 12.34 -15.63
C GLU A 121 -14.88 13.68 -15.58
N PRO A 122 -15.43 14.78 -16.11
CA PRO A 122 -14.86 16.13 -15.95
C PRO A 122 -14.84 16.58 -14.47
N LYS A 123 -13.82 17.38 -14.10
CA LYS A 123 -13.49 17.86 -12.73
C LYS A 123 -12.67 16.89 -11.86
N ARG A 124 -11.55 16.39 -12.39
CA ARG A 124 -10.60 15.55 -11.64
C ARG A 124 -9.66 16.41 -10.82
N MET A 125 -9.44 16.04 -9.56
CA MET A 125 -8.34 16.61 -8.79
C MET A 125 -7.01 16.02 -9.27
N GLU A 126 -5.99 16.88 -9.37
CA GLU A 126 -4.61 16.48 -9.63
C GLU A 126 -3.73 16.89 -8.46
N TYR A 127 -2.84 16.00 -8.04
CA TYR A 127 -1.74 16.33 -7.14
C TYR A 127 -0.45 16.46 -7.94
N ARG A 128 0.43 17.34 -7.48
CA ARG A 128 1.77 17.53 -8.06
C ARG A 128 2.82 17.39 -6.98
N PHE A 129 3.79 16.55 -7.26
CA PHE A 129 4.93 16.22 -6.41
C PHE A 129 6.24 16.60 -7.11
N ARG A 130 7.31 16.74 -6.33
CA ARG A 130 8.65 17.03 -6.87
C ARG A 130 9.16 15.89 -7.75
N SER A 131 8.89 14.64 -7.36
CA SER A 131 9.30 13.42 -8.05
C SER A 131 8.39 12.25 -7.66
N PRO A 132 8.49 11.08 -8.32
CA PRO A 132 7.78 9.88 -7.87
C PRO A 132 8.18 9.45 -6.45
N ALA A 133 9.46 9.61 -6.09
CA ALA A 133 9.94 9.31 -4.74
C ALA A 133 9.28 10.21 -3.68
N ASP A 134 9.14 11.50 -3.97
CA ASP A 134 8.44 12.46 -3.10
C ASP A 134 6.97 12.07 -2.88
N TYR A 135 6.27 11.63 -3.93
CA TYR A 135 4.90 11.09 -3.78
C TYR A 135 4.86 9.85 -2.88
N TRP A 136 5.80 8.91 -3.05
CA TRP A 136 5.89 7.73 -2.19
C TRP A 136 6.08 8.14 -0.72
N ASN A 137 7.03 9.04 -0.43
CA ASN A 137 7.28 9.54 0.92
C ASN A 137 6.04 10.20 1.50
N GLN A 138 5.46 11.18 0.80
CA GLN A 138 4.34 11.95 1.33
C GLN A 138 3.10 11.10 1.60
N PHE A 139 2.80 10.12 0.73
CA PHE A 139 1.67 9.22 0.95
C PHE A 139 1.86 8.38 2.22
N TYR A 140 2.99 7.66 2.34
CA TYR A 140 3.19 6.77 3.47
C TYR A 140 3.50 7.52 4.77
N PHE A 141 4.16 8.69 4.70
CA PHE A 141 4.31 9.59 5.83
C PHE A 141 2.94 10.06 6.36
N ALA A 142 2.01 10.44 5.48
CA ALA A 142 0.67 10.85 5.90
C ALA A 142 -0.09 9.71 6.61
N MET A 143 0.02 8.48 6.12
CA MET A 143 -0.58 7.32 6.77
C MET A 143 0.06 6.99 8.12
N ASP A 144 1.39 7.13 8.24
CA ASP A 144 2.08 6.96 9.52
C ASP A 144 1.74 8.08 10.50
N ALA A 145 1.67 9.33 10.02
CA ALA A 145 1.21 10.46 10.81
C ALA A 145 -0.20 10.21 11.37
N LEU A 146 -1.13 9.72 10.55
CA LEU A 146 -2.47 9.32 10.97
C LEU A 146 -2.42 8.18 12.02
N ARG A 147 -1.59 7.16 11.80
CA ARG A 147 -1.37 6.09 12.79
C ARG A 147 -0.92 6.66 14.15
N ARG A 148 0.00 7.62 14.14
CA ARG A 148 0.54 8.26 15.36
C ARG A 148 -0.49 9.10 16.12
N THR A 149 -1.59 9.50 15.49
CA THR A 149 -2.71 10.14 16.22
C THR A 149 -3.60 9.13 16.96
N GLY A 150 -3.30 7.82 16.85
CA GLY A 150 -4.09 6.74 17.44
C GLY A 150 -5.15 6.16 16.51
N ALA A 151 -5.21 6.59 15.24
CA ALA A 151 -6.10 5.99 14.27
C ALA A 151 -5.71 4.52 14.00
N PRO A 152 -6.70 3.62 13.79
CA PRO A 152 -6.45 2.21 13.52
C PRO A 152 -5.86 2.02 12.12
N VAL A 153 -4.53 2.10 12.01
CA VAL A 153 -3.79 1.96 10.74
C VAL A 153 -2.77 0.83 10.84
N HIS A 154 -2.84 -0.14 9.92
CA HIS A 154 -1.91 -1.25 9.80
C HIS A 154 -1.22 -1.24 8.44
N PHE A 155 0.11 -1.13 8.42
CA PHE A 155 0.88 -1.25 7.19
C PHE A 155 1.11 -2.73 6.84
N MET A 156 0.88 -3.09 5.58
CA MET A 156 1.13 -4.42 5.05
C MET A 156 2.02 -4.34 3.81
N CYS A 157 3.14 -5.08 3.83
CA CYS A 157 4.04 -5.16 2.70
C CYS A 157 3.46 -6.04 1.60
N TYR A 158 3.39 -5.51 0.37
CA TYR A 158 2.95 -6.26 -0.81
C TYR A 158 3.77 -7.54 -1.00
N GLU A 159 5.07 -7.48 -0.78
CA GLU A 159 5.98 -8.60 -0.97
C GLU A 159 5.65 -9.74 0.01
N GLN A 160 5.36 -9.40 1.27
CA GLN A 160 4.92 -10.36 2.29
C GLN A 160 3.53 -10.93 2.00
N LEU A 161 2.61 -10.11 1.49
CA LEU A 161 1.28 -10.58 1.09
C LEU A 161 1.37 -11.63 -0.02
N VAL A 162 2.29 -11.46 -0.96
CA VAL A 162 2.51 -12.42 -2.06
C VAL A 162 3.26 -13.67 -1.58
N SER A 163 4.32 -13.52 -0.79
CA SER A 163 5.16 -14.65 -0.37
C SER A 163 4.62 -15.45 0.81
N SER A 164 3.78 -14.83 1.64
CA SER A 164 3.36 -15.35 2.95
C SER A 164 1.95 -14.86 3.29
N ALA A 165 1.01 -15.14 2.40
CA ALA A 165 -0.37 -14.66 2.48
C ALA A 165 -1.09 -15.08 3.77
N ALA A 166 -0.90 -16.31 4.25
CA ALA A 166 -1.51 -16.79 5.50
C ALA A 166 -1.03 -15.99 6.73
N THR A 167 0.28 -15.71 6.81
CA THR A 167 0.85 -14.84 7.85
C THR A 167 0.31 -13.42 7.74
N SER A 168 0.15 -12.90 6.52
CA SER A 168 -0.39 -11.56 6.29
C SER A 168 -1.85 -11.47 6.74
N LEU A 169 -2.67 -12.48 6.46
CA LEU A 169 -4.07 -12.57 6.92
C LEU A 169 -4.16 -12.73 8.44
N TYR A 170 -3.24 -13.47 9.06
CA TYR A 170 -3.13 -13.53 10.52
C TYR A 170 -2.91 -12.13 11.11
N LEU A 171 -1.89 -11.40 10.63
CA LEU A 171 -1.58 -10.05 11.11
C LEU A 171 -2.76 -9.08 10.92
N ILE A 172 -3.45 -9.16 9.78
CA ILE A 172 -4.65 -8.34 9.53
C ILE A 172 -5.78 -8.73 10.50
N SER A 173 -6.07 -10.01 10.68
CA SER A 173 -7.14 -10.47 11.58
C SER A 173 -6.87 -10.12 13.05
N ASP A 174 -5.61 -10.18 13.48
CA ASP A 174 -5.18 -9.76 14.82
C ASP A 174 -5.33 -8.26 15.01
N PHE A 175 -4.90 -7.46 14.02
CA PHE A 175 -5.11 -6.01 14.00
C PHE A 175 -6.59 -5.63 14.07
N LEU A 176 -7.45 -6.37 13.36
CA LEU A 176 -8.90 -6.22 13.40
C LEU A 176 -9.52 -6.79 14.70
N GLY A 177 -8.72 -7.38 15.59
CA GLY A 177 -9.19 -7.86 16.89
C GLY A 177 -10.16 -9.03 16.79
N PHE A 178 -9.98 -9.90 15.80
CA PHE A 178 -10.74 -11.15 15.69
C PHE A 178 -10.49 -11.99 16.94
N ALA A 179 -11.57 -12.52 17.54
CA ALA A 179 -11.47 -13.38 18.73
C ALA A 179 -10.61 -14.62 18.48
N ARG A 180 -10.56 -15.08 17.22
CA ARG A 180 -9.63 -16.10 16.74
C ARG A 180 -8.98 -15.57 15.46
N PRO A 181 -7.71 -15.13 15.51
CA PRO A 181 -6.98 -14.75 14.32
C PRO A 181 -6.90 -15.88 13.30
N PHE A 182 -6.69 -15.51 12.03
CA PHE A 182 -6.55 -16.44 10.91
C PHE A 182 -5.41 -17.45 11.16
N ASP A 183 -5.65 -18.73 10.91
CA ASP A 183 -4.63 -19.75 11.13
C ASP A 183 -3.54 -19.66 10.05
N VAL A 184 -2.30 -19.34 10.47
CA VAL A 184 -1.11 -19.26 9.61
C VAL A 184 -0.79 -20.57 8.87
N ARG A 185 -1.35 -21.70 9.30
CA ARG A 185 -1.20 -23.01 8.64
C ARG A 185 -2.21 -23.23 7.51
N SER A 186 -3.18 -22.33 7.36
CA SER A 186 -4.19 -22.41 6.31
C SER A 186 -3.56 -22.23 4.93
N VAL A 187 -4.08 -22.97 3.96
CA VAL A 187 -3.71 -22.80 2.56
C VAL A 187 -4.43 -21.56 2.01
N VAL A 188 -3.65 -20.60 1.52
CA VAL A 188 -4.16 -19.38 0.91
C VAL A 188 -3.79 -19.38 -0.57
N GLU A 189 -4.79 -19.32 -1.42
CA GLU A 189 -4.62 -19.33 -2.87
C GLU A 189 -4.43 -17.91 -3.38
N ILE A 190 -3.28 -17.64 -4.01
CA ILE A 190 -3.09 -16.43 -4.81
C ILE A 190 -3.85 -16.60 -6.14
N PRO A 191 -4.60 -15.57 -6.60
CA PRO A 191 -5.29 -15.62 -7.88
C PRO A 191 -4.37 -15.99 -9.04
N ARG A 192 -4.83 -16.87 -9.93
CA ARG A 192 -4.06 -17.28 -11.13
C ARG A 192 -3.94 -16.17 -12.17
N HIS A 193 -4.91 -15.25 -12.19
CA HIS A 193 -4.97 -14.14 -13.13
C HIS A 193 -5.01 -12.80 -12.39
N THR A 194 -4.64 -11.74 -13.08
CA THR A 194 -4.75 -10.38 -12.56
C THR A 194 -6.19 -10.04 -12.23
N LEU A 195 -6.37 -9.38 -11.09
CA LEU A 195 -7.65 -8.82 -10.67
C LEU A 195 -7.88 -7.49 -11.40
N ASP A 196 -9.13 -7.25 -11.78
CA ASP A 196 -9.52 -6.00 -12.42
C ASP A 196 -9.37 -4.82 -11.45
N ALA A 197 -9.33 -3.61 -12.00
CA ALA A 197 -9.47 -2.41 -11.18
C ALA A 197 -10.84 -2.46 -10.49
N SER A 198 -10.86 -2.19 -9.18
CA SER A 198 -12.09 -2.11 -8.40
C SER A 198 -12.09 -0.75 -7.69
N ASN A 199 -13.26 -0.12 -7.66
CA ASN A 199 -13.60 1.03 -6.84
C ASN A 199 -14.93 0.71 -6.12
N ASP A 200 -15.32 1.56 -5.17
CA ASP A 200 -16.52 1.33 -4.35
C ASP A 200 -17.83 1.63 -5.08
N PHE A 201 -17.77 2.28 -6.25
CA PHE A 201 -18.92 2.88 -6.93
C PHE A 201 -19.39 2.07 -8.15
N ASP A 202 -18.51 1.29 -8.76
CA ASP A 202 -18.83 0.47 -9.93
C ASP A 202 -19.46 -0.86 -9.49
N GLN A 203 -20.75 -1.04 -9.81
CA GLN A 203 -21.39 -2.36 -9.73
C GLN A 203 -20.83 -3.25 -10.84
N VAL A 204 -20.06 -4.26 -10.44
CA VAL A 204 -19.59 -5.40 -11.25
C VAL A 204 -19.10 -5.00 -12.65
N ALA A 205 -17.81 -4.69 -12.77
CA ALA A 205 -17.16 -4.62 -14.07
C ALA A 205 -17.37 -5.95 -14.81
N GLY A 206 -18.13 -5.91 -15.91
CA GLY A 206 -18.32 -7.06 -16.79
C GLY A 206 -16.98 -7.52 -17.36
N THR A 207 -16.67 -8.80 -17.19
CA THR A 207 -15.49 -9.46 -17.76
C THR A 207 -15.59 -9.51 -19.28
N THR A 208 -14.87 -8.64 -19.98
CA THR A 208 -14.79 -8.66 -21.45
C THR A 208 -13.36 -8.55 -22.00
N GLY A 209 -12.36 -9.09 -21.31
CA GLY A 209 -10.99 -9.19 -21.82
C GLY A 209 -10.22 -10.42 -21.32
N GLU A 210 -9.23 -10.88 -22.10
CA GLU A 210 -8.25 -11.87 -21.66
C GLU A 210 -7.48 -11.35 -20.44
N ARG A 211 -7.69 -11.96 -19.27
CA ARG A 211 -6.98 -11.58 -18.05
C ARG A 211 -5.57 -12.15 -18.07
N THR A 212 -4.58 -11.26 -18.00
CA THR A 212 -3.17 -11.65 -17.90
C THR A 212 -2.91 -12.53 -16.68
N ALA A 213 -1.95 -13.46 -16.78
CA ALA A 213 -1.55 -14.28 -15.64
C ALA A 213 -1.02 -13.40 -14.49
N PHE A 214 -1.31 -13.79 -13.25
CA PHE A 214 -0.69 -13.18 -12.09
C PHE A 214 0.80 -13.54 -12.07
N ASP A 215 1.65 -12.51 -11.97
CA ASP A 215 3.10 -12.65 -12.02
C ASP A 215 3.71 -12.28 -10.66
N PRO A 216 4.04 -13.26 -9.79
CA PRO A 216 4.63 -13.00 -8.48
C PRO A 216 6.02 -12.37 -8.59
N ALA A 217 6.73 -12.54 -9.71
CA ALA A 217 8.04 -11.91 -9.91
C ALA A 217 7.96 -10.38 -10.02
N ARG A 218 6.76 -9.80 -10.08
CA ARG A 218 6.54 -8.35 -9.93
C ARG A 218 6.67 -7.87 -8.47
N ALA A 219 6.71 -8.77 -7.51
CA ALA A 219 7.05 -8.50 -6.10
C ALA A 219 8.56 -8.68 -5.82
N GLU A 220 9.32 -9.27 -6.75
CA GLU A 220 10.73 -9.55 -6.53
C GLU A 220 11.62 -8.32 -6.77
N LEU A 221 12.28 -7.86 -5.71
CA LEU A 221 13.22 -6.74 -5.74
C LEU A 221 14.36 -6.95 -6.73
N ALA A 222 14.99 -8.14 -6.74
CA ALA A 222 16.09 -8.46 -7.67
C ALA A 222 15.67 -8.33 -9.14
N SER A 223 14.46 -8.78 -9.48
CA SER A 223 13.89 -8.68 -10.83
C SER A 223 13.64 -7.22 -11.24
N ALA A 224 13.18 -6.37 -10.31
CA ALA A 224 13.03 -4.94 -10.59
C ALA A 224 14.38 -4.24 -10.73
N LEU A 225 15.34 -4.55 -9.84
CA LEU A 225 16.69 -4.00 -9.88
C LEU A 225 17.41 -4.33 -11.21
N ALA A 226 17.29 -5.57 -11.68
CA ALA A 226 17.85 -5.99 -12.96
C ALA A 226 17.26 -5.21 -14.15
N ARG A 227 15.98 -4.84 -14.08
CA ARG A 227 15.28 -4.13 -15.16
C ARG A 227 15.48 -2.61 -15.12
N ILE A 228 15.58 -2.04 -13.92
CA ILE A 228 15.70 -0.59 -13.73
C ILE A 228 17.17 -0.12 -13.78
N GLY A 229 18.10 -0.99 -13.38
CA GLY A 229 19.53 -0.69 -13.25
C GLY A 229 19.86 0.11 -11.99
N TRP A 230 21.09 -0.08 -11.46
CA TRP A 230 21.49 0.51 -10.17
C TRP A 230 21.52 2.04 -10.16
N ARG A 231 21.87 2.69 -11.28
CA ARG A 231 21.88 4.16 -11.37
C ARG A 231 20.49 4.73 -11.07
N ASN A 232 19.46 4.21 -11.71
CA ASN A 232 18.08 4.64 -11.52
C ASN A 232 17.53 4.23 -10.14
N ALA A 233 17.86 3.01 -9.68
CA ALA A 233 17.52 2.58 -8.32
C ALA A 233 18.15 3.50 -7.27
N SER A 234 19.40 3.92 -7.47
CA SER A 234 20.08 4.87 -6.58
C SER A 234 19.41 6.24 -6.59
N THR A 235 18.95 6.73 -7.75
CA THR A 235 18.17 7.97 -7.84
C THR A 235 16.87 7.86 -7.03
N ILE A 236 16.15 6.75 -7.15
CA ILE A 236 14.96 6.48 -6.32
C ILE A 236 15.34 6.51 -4.85
N LEU A 237 16.30 5.67 -4.44
CA LEU A 237 16.66 5.51 -3.03
C LEU A 237 17.10 6.84 -2.41
N ARG A 238 17.87 7.68 -3.11
CA ARG A 238 18.26 9.01 -2.61
C ARG A 238 17.08 9.93 -2.30
N GLY A 239 15.94 9.73 -2.99
CA GLY A 239 14.73 10.51 -2.78
C GLY A 239 13.75 9.89 -1.78
N ILE A 240 13.99 8.67 -1.30
CA ILE A 240 13.15 8.02 -0.28
C ILE A 240 13.69 8.33 1.11
N ASP A 241 12.81 8.61 2.06
CA ASP A 241 13.19 8.90 3.45
C ASP A 241 13.23 7.61 4.29
N ASP A 242 14.23 7.48 5.16
CA ASP A 242 14.47 6.26 5.94
C ASP A 242 13.43 6.03 7.04
N ASP A 243 12.91 7.11 7.64
CA ASP A 243 11.83 7.02 8.63
C ASP A 243 10.53 6.49 8.01
N VAL A 244 10.26 6.82 6.75
CA VAL A 244 9.11 6.28 6.00
C VAL A 244 9.34 4.81 5.63
N LEU A 245 10.56 4.42 5.29
CA LEU A 245 10.91 3.01 5.08
C LEU A 245 10.68 2.20 6.37
N ASP A 246 11.16 2.69 7.51
CA ASP A 246 10.99 2.06 8.81
C ASP A 246 9.50 1.93 9.17
N ALA A 247 8.73 3.02 9.02
CA ALA A 247 7.30 3.05 9.32
C ALA A 247 6.49 2.05 8.49
N THR A 248 6.92 1.79 7.25
CA THR A 248 6.31 0.82 6.32
C THR A 248 6.88 -0.60 6.44
N GLY A 249 7.70 -0.89 7.46
CA GLY A 249 8.22 -2.22 7.76
C GLY A 249 9.46 -2.62 6.96
N ARG A 250 10.24 -1.65 6.48
CA ARG A 250 11.41 -1.85 5.61
C ARG A 250 12.69 -1.23 6.19
N ALA A 251 12.92 -1.40 7.48
CA ALA A 251 14.17 -0.98 8.08
C ALA A 251 15.38 -1.64 7.41
N GLY A 252 16.42 -0.85 7.11
CA GLY A 252 17.63 -1.32 6.41
C GLY A 252 17.44 -1.61 4.91
N PHE A 253 16.35 -1.15 4.28
CA PHE A 253 16.04 -1.46 2.88
C PHE A 253 17.15 -1.06 1.89
N ARG A 254 17.92 -0.02 2.18
CA ARG A 254 19.04 0.40 1.33
C ARG A 254 20.14 -0.66 1.28
N GLU A 255 20.49 -1.27 2.42
CA GLU A 255 21.43 -2.39 2.44
C GLU A 255 20.87 -3.56 1.64
N VAL A 256 19.59 -3.91 1.85
CA VAL A 256 18.91 -4.99 1.12
C VAL A 256 18.98 -4.76 -0.40
N CYS A 257 18.76 -3.52 -0.87
CA CYS A 257 18.92 -3.20 -2.29
C CYS A 257 20.35 -3.40 -2.80
N ARG A 258 21.37 -2.97 -2.05
CA ARG A 258 22.79 -3.13 -2.44
C ARG A 258 23.15 -4.62 -2.54
N GLU A 259 22.71 -5.42 -1.58
CA GLU A 259 22.92 -6.86 -1.57
C GLU A 259 22.21 -7.56 -2.74
N ALA A 260 20.95 -7.18 -3.01
CA ALA A 260 20.13 -7.80 -4.05
C ALA A 260 20.62 -7.49 -5.49
N VAL A 261 21.27 -6.34 -5.73
CA VAL A 261 21.93 -6.05 -7.02
C VAL A 261 23.17 -6.91 -7.24
N GLY A 262 23.91 -7.15 -6.16
CA GLY A 262 25.19 -7.83 -6.19
C GLY A 262 26.37 -6.95 -6.68
N PRO A 263 27.62 -7.30 -6.31
CA PRO A 263 28.80 -6.46 -6.56
C PRO A 263 29.08 -6.19 -8.04
N ALA A 264 28.82 -7.17 -8.91
CA ALA A 264 29.13 -7.09 -10.33
C ALA A 264 28.24 -6.09 -11.08
N ALA A 265 26.96 -5.98 -10.73
CA ALA A 265 26.05 -5.02 -11.34
C ALA A 265 26.26 -3.59 -10.81
N MET A 266 26.67 -3.44 -9.54
CA MET A 266 27.13 -2.16 -8.99
C MET A 266 28.37 -1.65 -9.74
N LEU A 267 29.37 -2.51 -9.98
CA LEU A 267 30.57 -2.15 -10.76
C LEU A 267 30.25 -1.72 -12.19
N ARG A 268 29.34 -2.42 -12.89
CA ARG A 268 28.92 -2.02 -14.26
C ARG A 268 28.21 -0.68 -14.30
N SER A 269 27.49 -0.31 -13.24
CA SER A 269 26.81 0.99 -13.15
C SER A 269 27.74 2.18 -12.90
N LEU A 270 28.98 1.93 -12.44
CA LEU A 270 30.02 2.95 -12.30
C LEU A 270 30.76 3.21 -13.62
N VAL A 271 30.69 2.28 -14.57
CA VAL A 271 31.44 2.29 -15.84
C VAL A 271 30.54 2.64 -17.04
N GLY A 272 29.24 2.85 -16.83
CA GLY A 272 28.28 3.22 -17.88
C GLY A 272 28.44 4.67 -18.35
N PHE A 273 29.19 4.84 -19.44
CA PHE A 273 29.33 6.06 -20.25
C PHE A 273 27.99 6.69 -20.67
N TRP A 274 28.02 8.02 -20.73
CA TRP A 274 27.17 8.98 -21.47
C TRP A 274 26.05 8.42 -22.35
#